data_AF-A0AA92WMT6-F1
#
_entry.id   AF-A0AA92WMT6-F1
#
_cell.length_a   1.000
_cell.length_b   1.000
_cell.length_c   1.000
_cell.angle_alpha   90.00
_cell.angle_beta   90.00
_cell.angle_gamma   90.00
#
_symmetry.space_group_name_H-M   'P 1'
#
loop_
_entity.id
_entity.type
_entity.pdbx_description
1 polymer ?
#
loop_
_entity_poly.entity_id
_entity_poly.type
_entity_poly.pdbx_seq_one_letter_code
_entity_poly.pdbx_strand_id
1 'polypeptide(L)'
;MKVYVDTNVLVDFVCNRQGFVEEAKKLFAHGYMEEYELMTSALSIVNAVYIGHKFKHNDIEECLIKVASFVDRCRPTWAGSC
;
A
#
# COMPACT_ATOMS: atom_id res chain seq x y z
N MET A 1 13.01 -8.95 6.43
CA MET A 1 11.79 -9.32 7.20
C MET A 1 10.57 -8.95 6.38
N LYS A 2 9.54 -9.81 6.28
CA LYS A 2 8.34 -9.52 5.48
C LYS A 2 7.32 -8.76 6.32
N VAL A 3 6.85 -7.62 5.84
CA VAL A 3 5.87 -6.77 6.52
C VAL A 3 4.64 -6.65 5.66
N TYR A 4 3.50 -7.10 6.19
CA TYR A 4 2.23 -7.01 5.48
C TYR A 4 1.57 -5.66 5.74
N VAL A 5 1.36 -4.90 4.68
CA VAL A 5 0.78 -3.55 4.72
C VAL A 5 -0.74 -3.65 4.53
N ASP A 6 -1.46 -3.22 5.56
CA ASP A 6 -2.92 -3.15 5.53
C ASP A 6 -3.43 -1.93 4.74
N THR A 7 -4.70 -2.00 4.33
CA THR A 7 -5.42 -0.94 3.60
C THR A 7 -5.34 0.40 4.30
N ASN A 8 -5.42 0.44 5.63
CA ASN A 8 -5.37 1.70 6.38
C ASN A 8 -4.04 2.43 6.19
N VAL A 9 -2.92 1.70 6.23
CA VAL A 9 -1.58 2.27 6.05
C VAL A 9 -1.37 2.75 4.61
N LEU A 10 -1.91 2.01 3.63
CA LEU A 10 -1.92 2.46 2.23
C LEU A 10 -2.70 3.76 2.07
N VAL A 11 -3.89 3.85 2.67
CA VAL A 11 -4.72 5.07 2.63
C VAL A 11 -4.03 6.22 3.37
N ASP A 12 -3.42 5.98 4.52
CA ASP A 12 -2.72 7.02 5.28
C ASP A 12 -1.55 7.62 4.49
N PHE A 13 -0.83 6.78 3.74
CA PHE A 13 0.25 7.20 2.85
C PHE A 13 -0.26 7.95 1.62
N VAL A 14 -1.25 7.40 0.92
CA VAL A 14 -1.69 7.95 -0.37
C VAL A 14 -2.62 9.16 -0.21
N CYS A 15 -3.52 9.14 0.78
CA CYS A 15 -4.45 10.24 1.06
C CYS A 15 -3.85 11.31 2.00
N ASN A 16 -2.59 11.17 2.44
CA ASN A 16 -1.93 12.07 3.40
C ASN A 16 -2.78 12.36 4.64
N ARG A 17 -3.30 11.30 5.28
CA ARG A 17 -4.18 11.46 6.45
C ARG A 17 -3.42 12.12 7.60
N GLN A 18 -3.93 13.25 8.07
CA GLN A 18 -3.31 14.01 9.17
C GLN A 18 -3.14 13.13 10.42
N GLY A 19 -1.93 13.15 10.99
CA GLY A 19 -1.55 12.37 12.18
C GLY A 19 -0.98 10.98 11.90
N PHE A 20 -1.21 10.40 10.72
CA PHE A 20 -0.74 9.05 10.37
C PHE A 20 0.24 9.03 9.19
N VAL A 21 0.24 10.08 8.38
CA VAL A 21 1.07 10.18 7.16
C VAL A 21 2.57 10.02 7.42
N GLU A 22 3.12 10.62 8.47
CA GLU A 22 4.57 10.60 8.72
C GLU A 22 5.07 9.21 9.13
N GLU A 23 4.27 8.50 9.93
CA GLU A 23 4.59 7.13 10.33
C GLU A 23 4.44 6.17 9.14
N ALA A 24 3.43 6.37 8.28
CA ALA A 24 3.30 5.63 7.04
C ALA A 24 4.51 5.87 6.11
N LYS A 25 4.93 7.13 5.92
CA LYS A 25 6.12 7.48 5.12
C LYS A 25 7.39 6.82 5.65
N LYS A 26 7.61 6.82 6.97
CA LYS A 26 8.76 6.13 7.57
C LYS A 26 8.74 4.64 7.24
N LEU A 27 7.58 3.97 7.36
CA LEU A 27 7.44 2.57 6.99
C LEU A 27 7.81 2.31 5.52
N PHE A 28 7.29 3.13 4.60
CA PHE A 28 7.62 3.01 3.17
C PHE A 28 9.09 3.34 2.88
N ALA A 29 9.69 4.29 3.61
CA ALA A 29 11.11 4.61 3.49
C ALA A 29 12.01 3.46 3.93
N HIS A 30 11.69 2.78 5.04
CA HIS A 30 12.40 1.58 5.47
C HIS A 30 12.23 0.42 4.48
N GLY A 31 11.05 0.28 3.87
CA GLY A 31 10.86 -0.63 2.74
C GLY A 31 11.77 -0.30 1.56
N TYR A 32 11.90 1.00 1.24
CA TYR A 32 12.73 1.46 0.12
C TYR A 32 14.24 1.30 0.39
N MET A 33 14.66 1.35 1.65
CA MET A 33 16.03 1.03 2.08
C MET A 33 16.31 -0.49 2.13
N GLU A 34 15.39 -1.34 1.65
CA GLU A 34 15.48 -2.81 1.64
C GLU A 34 15.62 -3.44 3.04
N GLU A 35 15.32 -2.70 4.11
CA GLU A 35 15.28 -3.24 5.47
C GLU A 35 14.09 -4.19 5.67
N TYR A 36 12.98 -3.90 4.97
CA TYR A 36 11.75 -4.67 4.97
C TYR A 36 11.25 -4.98 3.57
N GLU A 37 10.76 -6.19 3.37
CA GLU A 37 10.02 -6.58 2.17
C GLU A 37 8.55 -6.27 2.43
N LEU A 38 8.05 -5.17 1.85
CA LEU A 38 6.64 -4.79 1.98
C LEU A 38 5.79 -5.69 1.09
N MET A 39 4.75 -6.28 1.69
CA MET A 39 3.78 -7.11 0.98
C MET A 39 2.37 -6.57 1.18
N THR A 40 1.51 -6.68 0.18
CA THR A 40 0.08 -6.37 0.34
C THR A 40 -0.79 -7.28 -0.53
N SER A 41 -2.10 -7.32 -0.27
CA SER A 41 -3.04 -8.03 -1.14
C SER A 41 -3.58 -7.14 -2.25
N ALA A 42 -3.94 -7.76 -3.37
CA ALA A 42 -4.69 -7.08 -4.42
C ALA A 42 -5.99 -6.46 -3.90
N LEU A 43 -6.65 -7.10 -2.93
CA LEU A 43 -7.88 -6.58 -2.32
C LEU A 43 -7.62 -5.29 -1.52
N SER A 44 -6.52 -5.22 -0.77
CA SER A 44 -6.12 -4.02 -0.03
C SER A 44 -5.88 -2.83 -0.97
N ILE A 45 -5.29 -3.07 -2.15
CA ILE A 45 -5.08 -2.04 -3.17
C ILE A 45 -6.43 -1.53 -3.70
N VAL A 46 -7.33 -2.45 -4.09
CA VAL A 46 -8.68 -2.07 -4.60
C VAL A 46 -9.47 -1.30 -3.55
N ASN A 47 -9.40 -1.72 -2.29
CA ASN A 47 -10.06 -1.02 -1.19
C ASN A 47 -9.48 0.37 -0.97
N ALA A 48 -8.16 0.55 -1.08
CA ALA A 48 -7.52 1.86 -0.98
C ALA A 48 -7.98 2.81 -2.11
N VAL A 49 -8.08 2.31 -3.35
CA VAL A 49 -8.63 3.06 -4.50
C VAL A 49 -10.07 3.50 -4.22
N TYR A 50 -10.92 2.57 -3.78
CA TYR A 50 -12.31 2.86 -3.47
C TYR A 50 -12.47 3.92 -2.37
N ILE A 51 -11.68 3.79 -1.29
CA ILE A 51 -11.67 4.76 -0.19
C ILE A 51 -11.21 6.13 -0.70
N GLY A 52 -10.15 6.19 -1.51
CA GLY A 52 -9.66 7.42 -2.11
C GLY A 52 -10.67 8.21 -2.91
N HIS A 53 -11.36 7.50 -3.80
CA HIS A 53 -12.45 8.07 -4.60
C HIS A 53 -13.57 8.60 -3.73
N LYS A 54 -13.94 7.87 -2.66
CA LYS A 54 -14.94 8.33 -1.68
C LYS A 54 -14.56 9.64 -1.01
N PHE A 55 -13.26 9.89 -0.79
CA PHE A 55 -12.74 11.11 -0.19
C PHE A 55 -12.31 12.19 -1.22
N LYS A 56 -12.65 12.02 -2.51
CA LYS A 56 -12.36 12.96 -3.61
C LYS A 56 -10.87 13.27 -3.82
N HIS A 57 -10.01 12.27 -3.61
CA HIS A 57 -8.59 12.37 -4.01
C HIS A 57 -8.44 12.00 -5.49
N ASN A 58 -8.32 12.99 -6.36
CA ASN A 58 -8.26 12.78 -7.82
C ASN A 58 -6.97 12.07 -8.28
N ASP A 59 -5.87 12.22 -7.54
CA ASP A 59 -4.55 11.68 -7.93
C ASP A 59 -4.25 10.31 -7.30
N ILE A 60 -5.27 9.64 -6.75
CA ILE A 60 -5.06 8.44 -5.95
C ILE A 60 -4.60 7.25 -6.78
N GLU A 61 -5.10 7.15 -8.01
CA GLU A 61 -4.79 6.03 -8.91
C GLU A 61 -3.31 6.03 -9.30
N GLU A 62 -2.75 7.18 -9.68
CA GLU A 62 -1.34 7.29 -10.04
C GLU A 62 -0.42 6.98 -8.87
N CYS A 63 -0.75 7.48 -7.68
CA CYS A 63 0.03 7.21 -6.48
C CYS A 63 -0.04 5.72 -6.08
N LEU A 64 -1.22 5.11 -6.15
CA LEU A 64 -1.41 3.69 -5.84
C LEU A 64 -0.72 2.78 -6.86
N ILE A 65 -0.68 3.14 -8.15
CA ILE A 65 0.07 2.38 -9.16
C ILE A 65 1.58 2.37 -8.84
N LYS A 66 2.14 3.52 -8.44
CA LYS A 66 3.54 3.62 -8.02
C LYS A 66 3.81 2.75 -6.80
N VAL A 67 2.95 2.82 -5.78
CA VAL A 67 3.08 1.99 -4.57
C VAL A 67 2.92 0.50 -4.91
N ALA A 68 1.98 0.13 -5.77
CA ALA A 68 1.76 -1.26 -6.18
C ALA A 68 2.90 -1.83 -7.02
N SER A 69 3.67 -1.00 -7.73
CA SER A 69 4.89 -1.44 -8.40
C SER A 69 6.06 -1.70 -7.45
N PHE A 70 6.00 -1.08 -6.27
CA PHE A 70 7.04 -1.15 -5.25
C PHE A 70 6.78 -2.26 -4.21
N VAL A 71 5.52 -2.51 -3.87
CA VAL A 71 5.11 -3.51 -2.88
C VAL A 71 4.90 -4.86 -3.55
N ASP A 72 5.50 -5.92 -3.00
CA ASP A 72 5.30 -7.25 -3.55
C ASP A 72 3.88 -7.75 -3.27
N ARG A 73 3.26 -8.39 -4.27
CA ARG A 73 1.88 -8.86 -4.14
C ARG A 73 1.91 -10.19 -3.42
N CYS A 74 1.28 -10.22 -2.25
CA CYS A 74 1.06 -11.45 -1.51
C CYS A 74 0.18 -12.36 -2.37
N ARG A 75 0.81 -13.30 -3.08
CA ARG A 75 0.09 -14.28 -3.89
C ARG A 75 -0.71 -15.16 -2.91
N PRO A 76 -2.02 -15.35 -3.11
CA PRO A 76 -2.78 -16.24 -2.24
C PRO A 76 -2.11 -17.62 -2.27
N THR A 77 -1.84 -18.20 -1.10
CA THR A 77 -1.16 -19.50 -0.96
C THR A 77 -1.93 -20.68 -1.57
N TRP A 78 -3.21 -20.46 -1.92
CA TRP A 78 -4.03 -21.40 -2.69
C TRP A 78 -3.79 -21.33 -4.21
N ALA A 79 -3.18 -20.25 -4.71
CA ALA A 79 -2.73 -20.13 -6.10
C ALA A 79 -1.35 -20.78 -6.26
N GLY A 80 -1.30 -22.09 -5.98
CA GLY A 80 -0.18 -22.93 -6.37
C GLY A 80 -0.08 -23.00 -7.89
N SER A 81 1.14 -22.80 -8.40
CA SER A 81 1.64 -23.37 -9.65
C SER A 81 0.76 -23.25 -10.90
N CYS A 82 0.85 -22.10 -11.58
CA CYS A 82 0.82 -22.07 -13.05
C CYS A 82 2.15 -21.51 -13.53
#